data_AF-A0A0B7IDR3-F1
#
_entry.id   AF-A0A0B7IDR3-F1
#
_cell.length_a   1.000
_cell.length_b   1.000
_cell.length_c   1.000
_cell.angle_alpha   90.00
_cell.angle_beta   90.00
_cell.angle_gamma   90.00
#
_symmetry.space_group_name_H-M   'P 1'
#
loop_
_entity.id
_entity.type
_entity.pdbx_description
1 polymer ?
#
loop_
_entity_poly.entity_id
_entity_poly.type
_entity_poly.pdbx_seq_one_letter_code
_entity_poly.pdbx_strand_id
1 'polypeptide(L)'
;MLQPLILYDFGVPILVYRLVGYQKHNFNYDMLFYDNIRYFLQEYGIWRKVYSSKEGALNPFDNENYLHFVMGDEGLFKSSKTTPDVPLSSVFWNFHGRYTISNIQGENNVKLLELDYGRDIERFELRVLSNDEKIELFHINSGTTYEFVGNDFIAIFRPKSNLEEQTRERFKDILPTVKHKIQKP
;
A
#
# COMPACT_ATOMS: atom_id res chain seq x y z
N MET A 1 -23.17 -24.21 5.86
CA MET A 1 -21.94 -24.52 5.10
C MET A 1 -21.61 -23.29 4.26
N LEU A 2 -20.59 -22.51 4.64
CA LEU A 2 -20.18 -21.32 3.88
C LEU A 2 -19.33 -21.77 2.70
N GLN A 3 -19.77 -21.50 1.47
CA GLN A 3 -18.94 -21.76 0.28
C GLN A 3 -17.88 -20.66 0.16
N PRO A 4 -16.60 -21.00 -0.08
CA PRO A 4 -15.57 -20.00 -0.34
C PRO A 4 -15.87 -19.25 -1.64
N LEU A 5 -15.70 -17.93 -1.63
CA LEU A 5 -15.75 -17.12 -2.85
C LEU A 5 -14.36 -17.13 -3.48
N ILE A 6 -14.30 -17.51 -4.76
CA ILE A 6 -13.10 -17.52 -5.57
C ILE A 6 -13.24 -16.38 -6.58
N LEU A 7 -12.38 -15.38 -6.49
CA LEU A 7 -12.39 -14.24 -7.41
C LEU A 7 -11.28 -14.40 -8.45
N TYR A 8 -11.63 -14.12 -9.70
CA TYR A 8 -10.72 -14.01 -10.83
C TYR A 8 -10.64 -12.53 -11.20
N ASP A 9 -9.42 -11.99 -11.28
CA ASP A 9 -9.21 -10.72 -11.97
C ASP A 9 -9.05 -11.00 -13.47
N PHE A 10 -9.90 -10.38 -14.30
CA PHE A 10 -9.88 -10.56 -15.76
C PHE A 10 -8.77 -9.74 -16.45
N GLY A 11 -8.02 -8.91 -15.72
CA GLY A 11 -6.88 -8.14 -16.23
C GLY A 11 -5.51 -8.81 -16.05
N VAL A 12 -5.39 -9.79 -15.16
CA VAL A 12 -4.12 -10.46 -14.83
C VAL A 12 -4.32 -11.98 -14.94
N PRO A 13 -3.59 -12.70 -15.81
CA PRO A 13 -4.00 -14.05 -16.24
C PRO A 13 -3.98 -15.15 -15.16
N ILE A 14 -3.62 -14.88 -13.89
CA ILE A 14 -3.46 -15.95 -12.87
C ILE A 14 -3.77 -15.53 -11.42
N LEU A 15 -4.51 -14.45 -11.17
CA LEU A 15 -4.79 -14.02 -9.80
C LEU A 15 -6.10 -14.65 -9.29
N VAL A 16 -6.00 -15.53 -8.28
CA VAL A 16 -7.14 -16.24 -7.68
C VAL A 16 -7.18 -15.97 -6.18
N TYR A 17 -8.06 -15.07 -5.74
CA TYR A 17 -8.28 -14.80 -4.32
C TYR A 17 -9.33 -15.76 -3.74
N ARG A 18 -8.98 -16.48 -2.66
CA ARG A 18 -9.92 -17.33 -1.90
C ARG A 18 -10.34 -16.61 -0.63
N LEU A 19 -11.59 -16.19 -0.56
CA LEU A 19 -12.19 -15.54 0.61
C LEU A 19 -13.07 -16.54 1.37
N VAL A 20 -12.69 -16.83 2.61
CA VAL A 20 -13.44 -17.71 3.51
C VAL A 20 -14.20 -16.85 4.51
N GLY A 21 -15.54 -16.98 4.57
CA GLY A 21 -16.38 -16.35 5.62
C GLY A 21 -17.42 -15.31 5.17
N TYR A 22 -17.55 -14.99 3.88
CA TYR A 22 -18.42 -13.89 3.42
C TYR A 22 -19.73 -14.35 2.74
N GLN A 23 -20.84 -13.66 3.07
CA GLN A 23 -22.13 -13.83 2.39
C GLN A 23 -22.15 -13.04 1.07
N LYS A 24 -22.48 -13.69 -0.05
CA LYS A 24 -22.35 -13.17 -1.42
C LYS A 24 -23.18 -11.93 -1.78
N HIS A 25 -24.19 -11.57 -0.99
CA HIS A 25 -25.24 -10.67 -1.47
C HIS A 25 -24.97 -9.16 -1.28
N ASN A 26 -23.99 -8.76 -0.44
CA ASN A 26 -23.64 -7.35 -0.17
C ASN A 26 -22.11 -7.11 -0.12
N PHE A 27 -21.33 -7.83 -0.94
CA PHE A 27 -19.87 -7.78 -0.83
C PHE A 27 -19.28 -6.46 -1.37
N ASN A 28 -18.71 -5.64 -0.48
CA ASN A 28 -18.01 -4.41 -0.86
C ASN A 28 -16.52 -4.74 -1.16
N TYR A 29 -16.22 -4.86 -2.45
CA TYR A 29 -14.88 -5.20 -2.95
C TYR A 29 -13.82 -4.16 -2.57
N ASP A 30 -14.16 -2.88 -2.62
CA ASP A 30 -13.26 -1.78 -2.27
C ASP A 30 -12.84 -1.90 -0.79
N MET A 31 -13.79 -2.19 0.10
CA MET A 31 -13.50 -2.33 1.53
C MET A 31 -12.52 -3.47 1.83
N LEU A 32 -12.65 -4.62 1.16
CA LEU A 32 -11.72 -5.73 1.33
C LEU A 32 -10.31 -5.39 0.81
N PHE A 33 -10.24 -4.71 -0.33
CA PHE A 33 -8.97 -4.28 -0.88
C PHE A 33 -8.24 -3.35 0.09
N TYR A 34 -8.94 -2.35 0.64
CA TYR A 34 -8.39 -1.45 1.63
C TYR A 34 -8.08 -2.12 2.99
N ASP A 35 -8.82 -3.16 3.38
CA ASP A 35 -8.47 -3.99 4.55
C ASP A 35 -7.13 -4.74 4.35
N ASN A 36 -6.67 -4.91 3.11
CA ASN A 36 -5.42 -5.60 2.76
C ASN A 36 -4.38 -4.68 2.13
N ILE A 37 -4.52 -3.36 2.31
CA ILE A 37 -3.68 -2.34 1.65
C ILE A 37 -2.18 -2.50 1.94
N ARG A 38 -1.81 -3.09 3.09
CA ARG A 38 -0.41 -3.37 3.40
C ARG A 38 0.20 -4.33 2.38
N TYR A 39 -0.51 -5.41 2.07
CA TYR A 39 -0.05 -6.40 1.08
C TYR A 39 0.04 -5.78 -0.30
N PHE A 40 -0.94 -4.95 -0.66
CA PHE A 40 -0.92 -4.18 -1.88
C PHE A 40 0.35 -3.32 -2.02
N LEU A 41 0.73 -2.57 -0.97
CA LEU A 41 1.97 -1.79 -0.99
C LEU A 41 3.23 -2.66 -1.14
N GLN A 42 3.21 -3.88 -0.62
CA GLN A 42 4.32 -4.84 -0.66
C GLN A 42 4.37 -5.67 -1.96
N GLU A 43 3.30 -5.66 -2.77
CA GLU A 43 3.24 -6.33 -4.08
C GLU A 43 4.11 -5.61 -5.13
N TYR A 44 4.64 -4.42 -4.83
CA TYR A 44 5.55 -3.67 -5.70
C TYR A 44 6.94 -3.54 -5.11
N GLY A 45 7.94 -3.93 -5.90
CA GLY A 45 9.34 -3.77 -5.54
C GLY A 45 9.72 -2.30 -5.40
N ILE A 46 9.15 -1.39 -6.18
CA ILE A 46 9.45 0.04 -6.12
C ILE A 46 8.20 0.87 -6.38
N TRP A 47 7.91 1.82 -5.50
CA TRP A 47 6.99 2.91 -5.74
C TRP A 47 7.79 4.13 -6.19
N ARG A 48 7.60 4.58 -7.43
CA ARG A 48 8.28 5.74 -8.01
C ARG A 48 7.34 6.94 -8.02
N LYS A 49 7.81 8.07 -7.51
CA LYS A 49 7.07 9.33 -7.53
C LYS A 49 6.90 9.82 -8.96
N VAL A 50 5.67 10.14 -9.34
CA VAL A 50 5.33 10.67 -10.67
C VAL A 50 4.70 12.06 -10.61
N TYR A 51 4.30 12.50 -9.41
CA TYR A 51 3.67 13.80 -9.22
C TYR A 51 3.94 14.35 -7.82
N SER A 52 3.99 15.67 -7.74
CA SER A 52 3.95 16.45 -6.49
C SER A 52 3.12 17.69 -6.76
N SER A 53 2.16 17.99 -5.88
CA SER A 53 1.31 19.17 -6.01
C SER A 53 2.12 20.47 -5.88
N LYS A 54 1.60 21.55 -6.47
CA LYS A 54 2.17 22.89 -6.29
C LYS A 54 1.73 23.51 -4.97
N GLU A 55 0.60 23.03 -4.45
CA GLU A 55 0.05 23.36 -3.15
C GLU A 55 0.82 22.64 -2.04
N GLY A 56 0.86 23.28 -0.88
CA GLY A 56 1.49 22.77 0.33
C GLY A 56 2.78 23.52 0.71
N ALA A 57 3.18 23.37 1.97
CA ALA A 57 4.45 23.91 2.47
C ALA A 57 5.63 23.01 2.06
N LEU A 58 6.79 23.62 1.85
CA LEU A 58 8.03 22.86 1.64
C LEU A 58 8.33 21.98 2.85
N ASN A 59 8.68 20.73 2.59
CA ASN A 59 8.98 19.75 3.63
C ASN A 59 10.08 18.76 3.17
N PRO A 60 10.76 18.05 4.09
CA PRO A 60 11.86 17.17 3.73
C PRO A 60 11.48 16.04 2.75
N PHE A 61 10.24 15.54 2.83
CA PHE A 61 9.73 14.46 1.99
C PHE A 61 9.57 14.88 0.52
N ASP A 62 9.55 16.18 0.20
CA ASP A 62 9.57 16.68 -1.19
C ASP A 62 10.73 16.11 -2.01
N ASN A 63 11.84 15.76 -1.37
CA ASN A 63 13.02 15.20 -2.02
C ASN A 63 12.99 13.68 -2.21
N GLU A 64 12.03 12.97 -1.61
CA GLU A 64 11.90 11.51 -1.74
C GLU A 64 11.23 11.18 -3.06
N ASN A 65 11.89 10.39 -3.90
CA ASN A 65 11.43 10.03 -5.25
C ASN A 65 11.07 8.55 -5.37
N TYR A 66 11.55 7.71 -4.46
CA TYR A 66 11.23 6.28 -4.46
C TYR A 66 10.94 5.77 -3.05
N LEU A 67 9.98 4.85 -2.95
CA LEU A 67 9.67 4.09 -1.74
C LEU A 67 9.70 2.60 -2.03
N HIS A 68 10.00 1.79 -1.03
CA HIS A 68 9.83 0.34 -1.07
C HIS A 68 9.28 -0.13 0.27
N PHE A 69 8.12 -0.79 0.25
CA PHE A 69 7.54 -1.42 1.43
C PHE A 69 7.98 -2.88 1.46
N VAL A 70 8.82 -3.22 2.43
CA VAL A 70 9.43 -4.55 2.52
C VAL A 70 8.35 -5.56 2.89
N MET A 71 8.36 -6.71 2.22
CA MET A 71 7.47 -7.83 2.50
C MET A 71 7.61 -8.32 3.95
N GLY A 72 6.48 -8.57 4.61
CA GLY A 72 6.45 -9.05 5.99
C GLY A 72 5.52 -8.22 6.88
N ASP A 73 5.41 -8.61 8.14
CA ASP A 73 4.60 -7.93 9.15
C ASP A 73 5.40 -6.93 10.00
N GLU A 74 6.74 -6.94 9.88
CA GLU A 74 7.65 -6.04 10.61
C GLU A 74 7.44 -4.54 10.29
N GLY A 75 6.73 -4.23 9.20
CA GLY A 75 6.45 -2.86 8.80
C GLY A 75 7.73 -2.11 8.42
N LEU A 76 8.65 -2.71 7.67
CA LEU A 76 9.87 -2.05 7.21
C LEU A 76 9.65 -1.35 5.87
N PHE A 77 10.23 -0.15 5.71
CA PHE A 77 10.26 0.54 4.42
C PHE A 77 11.65 1.10 4.10
N LYS A 78 11.86 1.44 2.83
CA LYS A 78 13.02 2.17 2.34
C LYS A 78 12.56 3.39 1.57
N SER A 79 13.35 4.46 1.61
CA SER A 79 13.14 5.64 0.76
C SER A 79 14.42 6.05 0.05
N SER A 80 14.27 6.78 -1.05
CA SER A 80 15.38 7.27 -1.85
C SER A 80 15.12 8.65 -2.42
N LYS A 81 16.17 9.48 -2.38
CA LYS A 81 16.30 10.79 -3.03
C LYS A 81 17.02 10.71 -4.38
N THR A 82 17.29 9.50 -4.87
CA THR A 82 17.83 9.33 -6.23
C THR A 82 16.98 10.12 -7.20
N THR A 83 17.59 10.78 -8.19
CA THR A 83 16.85 11.60 -9.15
C THR A 83 15.78 10.76 -9.84
N PRO A 84 14.63 11.36 -10.21
CA PRO A 84 13.62 10.66 -11.00
C PRO A 84 14.20 10.08 -12.31
N ASP A 85 13.50 9.09 -12.87
CA ASP A 85 13.75 8.50 -14.19
C ASP A 85 15.11 7.81 -14.42
N VAL A 86 15.81 7.46 -13.35
CA VAL A 86 16.92 6.50 -13.45
C VAL A 86 16.39 5.08 -13.64
N PRO A 87 17.20 4.15 -14.21
CA PRO A 87 16.88 2.74 -14.17
C PRO A 87 16.59 2.28 -12.74
N LEU A 88 15.54 1.49 -12.54
CA LEU A 88 15.08 1.04 -11.22
C LEU A 88 16.18 0.30 -10.43
N SER A 89 17.04 -0.44 -11.12
CA SER A 89 18.22 -1.12 -10.55
C SER A 89 19.31 -0.15 -10.03
N SER A 90 19.24 1.12 -10.40
CA SER A 90 20.20 2.17 -9.99
C SER A 90 19.69 3.01 -8.82
N VAL A 91 18.51 2.73 -8.28
CA VAL A 91 17.97 3.44 -7.12
C VAL A 91 18.83 3.16 -5.89
N PHE A 92 19.40 4.22 -5.32
CA PHE A 92 20.18 4.14 -4.09
C PHE A 92 19.30 4.40 -2.87
N TRP A 93 19.07 3.40 -2.03
CA TRP A 93 18.23 3.52 -0.83
C TRP A 93 18.93 4.35 0.25
N ASN A 94 18.53 5.62 0.38
CA ASN A 94 19.15 6.56 1.31
C ASN A 94 18.75 6.31 2.76
N PHE A 95 17.58 5.74 2.99
CA PHE A 95 17.01 5.58 4.31
C PHE A 95 16.22 4.28 4.43
N HIS A 96 16.31 3.63 5.59
CA HIS A 96 15.51 2.47 5.99
C HIS A 96 14.82 2.79 7.32
N GLY A 97 13.52 2.54 7.40
CA GLY A 97 12.73 2.84 8.59
C GLY A 97 11.55 1.91 8.78
N ARG A 98 10.61 2.34 9.63
CA ARG A 98 9.37 1.61 9.90
C ARG A 98 8.16 2.38 9.40
N TYR A 99 7.16 1.65 8.91
CA TYR A 99 5.88 2.22 8.52
C TYR A 99 4.73 1.53 9.26
N THR A 100 3.69 2.30 9.54
CA THR A 100 2.43 1.80 10.08
C THR A 100 1.30 2.19 9.14
N ILE A 101 0.24 1.37 9.12
CA ILE A 101 -1.00 1.69 8.44
C ILE A 101 -2.14 1.51 9.43
N SER A 102 -3.03 2.50 9.48
CA SER A 102 -4.22 2.46 10.33
C SER A 102 -5.49 2.74 9.52
N ASN A 103 -6.59 2.12 9.93
CA ASN A 103 -7.93 2.51 9.53
C ASN A 103 -8.27 3.89 10.12
N ILE A 104 -8.95 4.73 9.35
CA ILE A 104 -9.52 5.99 9.83
C ILE A 104 -10.99 5.74 10.17
N GLN A 105 -11.43 6.16 11.36
CA GLN A 105 -12.79 5.92 11.81
C GLN A 105 -13.83 6.53 10.86
N GLY A 106 -14.71 5.70 10.31
CA GLY A 106 -15.77 6.12 9.38
C GLY A 106 -15.34 6.17 7.91
N GLU A 107 -14.09 5.84 7.61
CA GLU A 107 -13.51 5.95 6.27
C GLU A 107 -13.07 4.59 5.73
N ASN A 108 -13.64 4.21 4.59
CA ASN A 108 -13.35 2.90 3.98
C ASN A 108 -12.20 2.97 2.98
N ASN A 109 -12.08 4.08 2.26
CA ASN A 109 -11.20 4.22 1.09
C ASN A 109 -9.98 5.10 1.34
N VAL A 110 -9.71 5.43 2.60
CA VAL A 110 -8.55 6.22 3.01
C VAL A 110 -7.95 5.58 4.24
N LYS A 111 -6.62 5.51 4.26
CA LYS A 111 -5.86 4.96 5.37
C LYS A 111 -4.86 5.99 5.86
N LEU A 112 -4.51 5.92 7.15
CA LEU A 112 -3.40 6.70 7.68
C LEU A 112 -2.12 5.88 7.49
N LEU A 113 -1.20 6.38 6.68
CA LEU A 113 0.16 5.86 6.54
C LEU A 113 1.10 6.74 7.35
N GLU A 114 1.88 6.16 8.25
CA GLU A 114 2.97 6.86 8.93
C GLU A 114 4.30 6.26 8.51
N LEU A 115 5.26 7.11 8.11
CA LEU A 115 6.64 6.74 7.81
C LEU A 115 7.53 7.29 8.92
N ASP A 116 8.07 6.38 9.74
CA ASP A 116 8.97 6.70 10.83
C ASP A 116 10.41 6.80 10.33
N TYR A 117 10.91 8.04 10.26
CA TYR A 117 12.29 8.38 9.92
C TYR A 117 13.23 8.40 11.14
N GLY A 118 12.78 7.87 12.28
CA GLY A 118 13.49 7.76 13.56
C GLY A 118 13.48 9.04 14.38
N ARG A 119 13.71 10.20 13.76
CA ARG A 119 13.61 11.52 14.43
C ARG A 119 12.28 12.22 14.18
N ASP A 120 11.67 11.93 13.04
CA ASP A 120 10.43 12.54 12.58
C ASP A 120 9.51 11.45 12.03
N ILE A 121 8.20 11.70 12.10
CA ILE A 121 7.17 10.81 11.54
C ILE A 121 6.39 11.61 10.51
N GLU A 122 6.55 11.22 9.25
CA GLU A 122 5.78 11.77 8.13
C GLU A 122 4.42 11.05 8.08
N ARG A 123 3.32 11.80 7.98
CA ARG A 123 1.95 11.26 8.05
C ARG A 123 1.17 11.58 6.79
N PHE A 124 0.55 10.54 6.22
CA PHE A 124 -0.17 10.65 4.96
C PHE A 124 -1.56 10.06 5.03
N GLU A 125 -2.51 10.72 4.37
CA GLU A 125 -3.71 10.05 3.91
C GLU A 125 -3.38 9.28 2.62
N LEU A 126 -3.46 7.96 2.70
CA LEU A 126 -3.19 7.04 1.61
C LEU A 126 -4.48 6.68 0.87
N ARG A 127 -4.48 6.87 -0.45
CA ARG A 127 -5.54 6.45 -1.38
C ARG A 127 -4.94 5.67 -2.55
N VAL A 128 -5.75 4.81 -3.17
CA VAL A 128 -5.43 4.13 -4.44
C VAL A 128 -6.24 4.78 -5.56
N LEU A 129 -5.57 5.22 -6.62
CA LEU A 129 -6.16 6.06 -7.67
C LEU A 129 -6.59 5.29 -8.93
N SER A 130 -5.89 4.22 -9.31
CA SER A 130 -6.17 3.49 -10.56
C SER A 130 -5.59 2.08 -10.56
N ASN A 131 -6.40 1.10 -10.99
CA ASN A 131 -6.04 -0.30 -11.34
C ASN A 131 -4.86 -0.86 -10.55
N ASP A 132 -4.90 -0.73 -9.23
CA ASP A 132 -3.94 -1.39 -8.34
C ASP A 132 -2.46 -1.05 -8.58
N GLU A 133 -2.10 0.04 -9.24
CA GLU A 133 -0.69 0.38 -9.48
C GLU A 133 -0.32 1.84 -9.16
N LYS A 134 -1.29 2.65 -8.73
CA LYS A 134 -1.05 4.06 -8.40
C LYS A 134 -1.64 4.42 -7.04
N ILE A 135 -0.80 5.00 -6.20
CA ILE A 135 -1.20 5.54 -4.90
C ILE A 135 -1.06 7.05 -4.86
N GLU A 136 -1.89 7.65 -4.02
CA GLU A 136 -1.80 9.04 -3.60
C GLU A 136 -1.45 9.10 -2.12
N LEU A 137 -0.48 9.95 -1.79
CA LEU A 137 -0.08 10.27 -0.43
C LEU A 137 -0.30 11.76 -0.20
N PHE A 138 -1.36 12.12 0.51
CA PHE A 138 -1.57 13.50 0.96
C PHE A 138 -0.88 13.72 2.30
N HIS A 139 0.15 14.56 2.31
CA HIS A 139 0.94 14.85 3.50
C HIS A 139 0.21 15.80 4.46
N ILE A 140 -0.12 15.28 5.63
CA ILE A 140 -1.01 15.91 6.61
C ILE A 140 -0.47 17.25 7.14
N ASN A 141 0.85 17.36 7.32
CA ASN A 141 1.44 18.56 7.91
C ASN A 141 1.69 19.66 6.89
N SER A 142 2.07 19.32 5.66
CA SER A 142 2.38 20.32 4.64
C SER A 142 1.20 20.67 3.75
N GLY A 143 0.22 19.77 3.57
CA GLY A 143 -0.81 19.89 2.56
C GLY A 143 -0.35 19.50 1.14
N THR A 144 0.86 18.96 0.99
CA THR A 144 1.39 18.50 -0.31
C THR A 144 0.82 17.14 -0.67
N THR A 145 0.35 16.97 -1.90
CA THR A 145 -0.03 15.65 -2.45
C THR A 145 1.10 15.10 -3.30
N TYR A 146 1.44 13.83 -3.08
CA TYR A 146 2.34 13.07 -3.92
C TYR A 146 1.61 11.91 -4.57
N GLU A 147 1.98 11.54 -5.79
CA GLU A 147 1.52 10.30 -6.40
C GLU A 147 2.70 9.41 -6.75
N PHE A 148 2.53 8.12 -6.50
CA PHE A 148 3.52 7.10 -6.79
C PHE A 148 2.91 6.00 -7.64
N VAL A 149 3.71 5.49 -8.59
CA VAL A 149 3.38 4.34 -9.42
C VAL A 149 4.21 3.14 -8.96
N GLY A 150 3.54 2.01 -8.79
CA GLY A 150 4.13 0.71 -8.48
C GLY A 150 4.90 0.16 -9.68
N ASN A 151 6.09 -0.34 -9.43
CA ASN A 151 6.99 -0.94 -10.41
C ASN A 151 7.56 -2.23 -9.83
N ASP A 152 8.12 -3.07 -10.72
CA ASP A 152 8.67 -4.39 -10.38
C ASP A 152 7.65 -5.20 -9.55
N PHE A 153 6.48 -5.45 -10.15
CA PHE A 153 5.42 -6.22 -9.50
C PHE A 153 5.97 -7.57 -9.03
N ILE A 154 5.97 -7.75 -7.72
CA ILE A 154 6.35 -8.98 -7.05
C ILE A 154 5.07 -9.79 -6.94
N ALA A 155 4.90 -10.76 -7.84
CA ALA A 155 3.84 -11.73 -7.69
C ALA A 155 4.01 -12.42 -6.33
N ILE A 156 3.17 -12.10 -5.34
CA ILE A 156 3.12 -12.80 -4.05
C ILE A 156 2.47 -14.16 -4.29
N PHE A 157 3.20 -15.04 -4.98
CA PHE A 157 2.97 -16.48 -5.05
C PHE A 157 4.01 -17.14 -4.16
N ARG A 158 3.57 -17.66 -3.01
CA ARG A 158 4.33 -18.71 -2.34
C ARG A 158 4.31 -19.93 -3.28
N PRO A 159 5.45 -20.43 -3.77
CA PRO A 159 5.45 -21.56 -4.68
C PRO A 159 4.86 -22.78 -3.96
N LYS A 160 3.98 -23.50 -4.66
CA LYS A 160 3.50 -24.83 -4.25
C LYS A 160 4.69 -25.79 -4.24
N SER A 161 5.27 -26.04 -3.06
CA SER A 161 6.04 -27.24 -2.83
C SER A 161 5.14 -28.27 -2.15
N ASN A 162 4.73 -29.27 -2.93
CA ASN A 162 4.23 -30.59 -2.55
C ASN A 162 2.93 -30.66 -1.72
N LEU A 163 1.86 -31.09 -2.39
CA LEU A 163 0.84 -32.06 -1.95
C LEU A 163 0.56 -32.23 -0.44
N GLU A 164 0.38 -31.11 0.27
CA GLU A 164 -0.59 -31.01 1.34
C GLU A 164 -1.30 -29.66 1.18
N GLU A 165 -2.60 -29.69 1.37
CA GLU A 165 -3.54 -28.61 1.19
C GLU A 165 -3.31 -27.48 2.22
N GLN A 166 -2.17 -26.80 2.14
CA GLN A 166 -1.95 -25.57 2.89
C GLN A 166 -2.52 -24.41 2.08
N THR A 167 -3.85 -24.35 2.08
CA THR A 167 -4.58 -23.10 1.87
C THR A 167 -4.08 -22.10 2.91
N ARG A 168 -3.10 -21.27 2.53
CA ARG A 168 -2.83 -20.05 3.28
C ARG A 168 -4.00 -19.12 3.00
N GLU A 169 -5.07 -19.29 3.77
CA GLU A 169 -6.13 -18.30 3.91
C GLU A 169 -5.45 -16.94 4.12
N ARG A 170 -5.65 -15.98 3.21
CA ARG A 170 -5.22 -14.60 3.49
C ARG A 170 -6.15 -14.13 4.60
N PHE A 171 -5.69 -14.21 5.84
CA PHE A 171 -6.37 -13.58 6.96
C PHE A 171 -6.39 -12.07 6.71
N LYS A 172 -7.54 -11.44 6.95
CA LYS A 172 -7.68 -9.99 6.92
C LYS A 172 -6.56 -9.36 7.75
N ASP A 173 -5.81 -8.41 7.18
CA ASP A 173 -4.84 -7.65 7.97
C ASP A 173 -5.58 -6.86 9.05
N ILE A 174 -5.13 -7.00 10.30
CA ILE A 174 -5.78 -6.37 11.44
C ILE A 174 -5.10 -5.03 11.67
N LEU A 175 -5.57 -4.01 10.95
CA LEU A 175 -5.07 -2.65 11.09
C LEU A 175 -5.70 -1.97 12.32
N PRO A 176 -4.91 -1.24 13.14
CA PRO A 176 -5.45 -0.40 14.20
C PRO A 176 -6.38 0.66 13.63
N THR A 177 -7.33 1.15 14.43
CA THR A 177 -8.26 2.21 14.03
C THR A 177 -7.97 3.49 14.80
N VAL A 178 -7.86 4.62 14.10
CA VAL A 178 -7.55 5.93 14.67
C VAL A 178 -8.66 6.94 14.39
N LYS A 179 -8.72 7.97 15.23
CA LYS A 179 -9.53 9.17 14.98
C LYS A 179 -8.69 10.18 14.22
N HIS A 180 -8.97 10.34 12.93
CA HIS A 180 -8.40 11.38 12.08
C HIS A 180 -9.54 11.96 11.24
N LYS A 181 -9.60 13.29 11.14
CA LYS A 181 -10.54 13.95 10.23
C LYS A 181 -9.80 14.17 8.91
N ILE A 182 -10.29 13.55 7.85
CA ILE A 182 -9.74 13.72 6.50
C ILE A 182 -9.65 15.21 6.17
N GLN A 183 -8.48 15.61 5.69
CA GLN A 183 -8.15 16.99 5.31
C GLN A 183 -8.29 17.21 3.81
N LYS A 184 -7.96 16.20 3.00
CA LYS A 184 -8.18 16.26 1.55
C LYS A 184 -9.50 15.56 1.22
N PRO A 185 -10.51 16.25 0.68
CA PRO A 185 -11.80 15.65 0.35
C PRO A 185 -11.69 14.51 -0.67
#